data_AF-A0A0D8XBB4-F1
#
_entry.id   AF-A0A0D8XBB4-F1
#
_cell.length_a   1.000
_cell.length_b   1.000
_cell.length_c   1.000
_cell.angle_alpha   90.00
_cell.angle_beta   90.00
_cell.angle_gamma   90.00
#
_symmetry.space_group_name_H-M   'P 1'
#
loop_
_entity.id
_entity.type
_entity.pdbx_description
1 polymer ?
#
loop_
_entity_poly.entity_id
_entity_poly.type
_entity_poly.pdbx_seq_one_letter_code
_entity_poly.pdbx_strand_id
1 'polypeptide(L)' 'MYVGTPVIAVDSGGPRESIIHGQTGFLAKQTPQEFAMYMLTLIRDENLRLKIQ' A
#
# COMPACT_ATOMS: atom_id res chain seq x y z
N MET A 1 8.08 4.05 2.64
CA MET A 1 8.89 4.86 1.69
C MET A 1 10.07 5.58 2.32
N TYR A 2 9.95 6.72 3.03
CA TYR A 2 11.14 7.36 3.67
C TYR A 2 11.37 6.89 5.12
N VAL A 3 10.28 6.67 5.87
CA VAL A 3 10.32 6.17 7.27
C VAL A 3 10.02 4.66 7.37
N GLY A 4 10.22 3.91 6.29
CA GLY A 4 10.00 2.45 6.24
C GLY A 4 8.54 1.98 6.39
N THR A 5 7.57 2.89 6.40
CA THR A 5 6.15 2.54 6.48
C THR A 5 5.54 2.37 5.07
N PRO A 6 4.90 1.22 4.76
CA PRO A 6 4.19 1.03 3.50
C PRO A 6 2.95 1.94 3.39
N VAL A 7 2.65 2.41 2.19
CA VAL A 7 1.58 3.38 1.92
C VAL A 7 0.44 2.73 1.14
N ILE A 8 -0.82 3.00 1.49
CA ILE A 8 -1.99 2.66 0.66
C ILE A 8 -2.56 3.97 0.11
N ALA A 9 -2.68 4.11 -1.20
CA ALA A 9 -3.21 5.31 -1.84
C ALA A 9 -4.03 4.98 -3.09
N VAL A 10 -4.84 5.93 -3.56
CA VAL A 10 -5.63 5.76 -4.78
C VAL A 10 -4.69 5.68 -5.99
N ASP A 11 -4.96 4.77 -6.93
CA ASP A 11 -4.27 4.65 -8.22
C ASP A 11 -4.58 5.82 -9.15
N SER A 12 -4.07 7.00 -8.79
CA SER A 12 -4.31 8.25 -9.50
C SER A 12 -3.21 9.25 -9.18
N GLY A 13 -2.82 10.08 -10.15
CA GLY A 13 -1.91 11.22 -9.95
C GLY A 13 -0.59 10.84 -9.25
N GLY A 14 -0.14 11.72 -8.35
CA GLY A 14 1.14 11.59 -7.62
C GLY A 14 1.41 10.25 -6.93
N PRO A 15 0.42 9.59 -6.28
CA PRO A 15 0.57 8.23 -5.80
C PRO A 15 1.07 7.23 -6.84
N ARG A 16 0.55 7.29 -8.07
CA ARG A 16 0.94 6.38 -9.16
C ARG A 16 2.37 6.60 -9.64
N GLU A 17 2.91 7.81 -9.45
CA GLU A 17 4.27 8.19 -9.83
C GLU A 17 5.31 7.79 -8.77
N SER A 18 4.90 7.59 -7.52
CA SER A 18 5.79 7.40 -6.37
C SER A 18 5.69 6.02 -5.71
N ILE A 19 4.53 5.36 -5.77
CA ILE A 19 4.32 4.03 -5.16
C ILE A 19 4.60 2.94 -6.19
N ILE A 20 5.48 2.01 -5.81
CA ILE A 20 5.66 0.76 -6.55
C ILE A 20 4.74 -0.28 -5.90
N HIS A 21 3.66 -0.62 -6.60
CA HIS A 21 2.63 -1.54 -6.11
C HIS A 21 3.24 -2.89 -5.68
N GLY A 22 3.00 -3.28 -4.43
CA GLY A 22 3.53 -4.51 -3.83
C GLY A 22 5.01 -4.45 -3.44
N GLN A 23 5.68 -3.30 -3.54
CA GLN A 23 7.07 -3.11 -3.10
C GLN A 23 7.23 -2.00 -2.06
N THR A 24 6.64 -0.83 -2.30
CA THR A 24 6.69 0.29 -1.34
C THR A 24 5.33 0.65 -0.75
N GLY A 25 4.28 -0.03 -1.21
CA GLY A 25 2.89 0.21 -0.83
C GLY A 25 1.90 -0.43 -1.80
N PHE A 26 0.63 -0.04 -1.71
CA PHE A 26 -0.44 -0.49 -2.59
C PHE A 26 -1.15 0.70 -3.23
N LEU A 27 -1.31 0.61 -4.54
CA LEU A 27 -2.23 1.46 -5.31
C LEU A 27 -3.59 0.77 -5.36
N ALA A 28 -4.60 1.42 -4.79
CA ALA A 28 -5.97 0.92 -4.68
C ALA A 28 -6.90 1.69 -5.62
N LYS A 29 -7.96 1.07 -6.15
CA LYS A 29 -9.07 1.84 -6.72
C LYS A 29 -9.71 2.72 -5.64
N GLN A 30 -10.39 3.76 -6.07
CA GLN A 30 -11.11 4.70 -5.19
C GLN A 30 -12.40 4.07 -4.62
N THR A 31 -12.26 2.95 -3.93
CA THR A 31 -13.36 2.23 -3.28
C THR A 31 -12.97 1.86 -1.84
N PRO A 32 -13.89 1.97 -0.87
CA PRO A 32 -13.62 1.59 0.51
C PRO A 32 -13.18 0.12 0.67
N GLN A 33 -13.74 -0.78 -0.14
CA GLN A 33 -13.49 -2.22 -0.07
C GLN A 33 -12.04 -2.56 -0.39
N GLU A 34 -11.46 -1.87 -1.38
CA GLU A 34 -10.09 -2.14 -1.80
C GLU A 34 -9.07 -1.60 -0.79
N PHE A 35 -9.34 -0.43 -0.20
CA PHE A 35 -8.57 0.06 0.93
C PHE A 35 -8.63 -0.91 2.12
N ALA A 36 -9.83 -1.37 2.49
CA ALA A 36 -10.00 -2.32 3.58
C ALA A 36 -9.24 -3.63 3.33
N MET A 37 -9.22 -4.12 2.08
CA MET A 37 -8.47 -5.32 1.70
C MET A 37 -6.95 -5.15 1.89
N TYR A 38 -6.37 -4.02 1.47
CA TYR A 38 -4.94 -3.76 1.69
C TYR A 38 -4.60 -3.48 3.16
N MET A 39 -5.47 -2.78 3.90
CA MET A 39 -5.31 -2.60 5.35
C MET A 39 -5.29 -3.96 6.06
N LEU A 40 -6.23 -4.85 5.73
CA LEU A 40 -6.32 -6.18 6.32
C LEU A 40 -5.10 -7.04 5.99
N THR A 41 -4.62 -6.95 4.75
CA THR A 41 -3.40 -7.62 4.28
C THR A 41 -2.19 -7.19 5.11
N LEU A 42 -2.00 -5.88 5.28
CA LEU A 42 -0.91 -5.35 6.10
C LEU A 42 -1.05 -5.74 7.57
N ILE A 43 -2.25 -5.69 8.15
CA ILE A 43 -2.45 -6.04 9.56
C ILE A 43 -2.15 -7.52 9.84
N ARG A 44 -2.55 -8.42 8.92
CA ARG A 44 -2.45 -9.87 9.13
C ARG A 44 -1.08 -10.46 8.81
N ASP A 45 -0.35 -9.88 7.86
CA ASP A 45 0.91 -10.42 7.40
C ASP A 45 2.09 -9.53 7.83
N GLU A 46 2.72 -9.90 8.95
CA GLU A 46 3.91 -9.22 9.46
C GLU A 46 5.13 -9.39 8.55
N ASN A 47 5.32 -10.58 7.95
CA ASN A 47 6.44 -10.82 7.05
C ASN A 47 6.33 -9.95 5.80
N LEU A 48 5.11 -9.82 5.27
CA LEU A 48 4.83 -8.90 4.19
C LEU A 48 5.18 -7.47 4.63
N ARG A 49 4.67 -6.96 5.76
CA ARG A 49 4.99 -5.61 6.27
C ARG A 49 6.49 -5.33 6.36
N LEU A 50 7.28 -6.31 6.80
CA LEU A 50 8.74 -6.18 6.89
C LEU A 50 9.43 -6.23 5.51
N LYS A 51 8.78 -6.77 4.48
CA LYS A 51 9.32 -6.86 3.12
C LYS A 51 8.99 -5.64 2.27
N ILE A 52 7.83 -5.02 2.47
CA ILE A 52 7.37 -3.82 1.74
C ILE A 52 7.65 -2.56 2.56
N GLN A 53 8.72 -1.81 2.22
CA GLN A 53 9.20 -0.63 2.96
C GLN A 53 9.65 0.51 2.02
#